data_AF-A0A397JBG5-F1
#
_entry.id   AF-A0A397JBG5-F1
#
_cell.length_a   1.000
_cell.length_b   1.000
_cell.length_c   1.000
_cell.angle_alpha   90.00
_cell.angle_beta   90.00
_cell.angle_gamma   90.00
#
_symmetry.space_group_name_H-M   'P 1'
#
loop_
_entity.id
_entity.type
_entity.pdbx_description
1 polymer ?
#
loop_
_entity_poly.entity_id
_entity_poly.type
_entity_poly.pdbx_seq_one_letter_code
_entity_poly.pdbx_strand_id
1 'polypeptide(L)'
;MHFTPFILQTLISNVSLDDAQASSQSNSSSGTRLGWVNRESRLNAGSRLASGIGWGSKDNKVTVESVEAWENNLYIGTSDGHIIHYGVEDQISSENSIPTSFQVSKIHLGSGKRIVERIMLFPQISLAVVLCDTALSFYLLPNMEQLPTTNFPVIKGVTCFCHDVSMEGKIEEDGSVKICVMKRRMIHIYSIKDQCTEEKCIQLPDGAITACQYGQFVCLADNQRYKLIDLKEKKLEDVMPYAENKSDRNSSLNEVFKPIITVIGDSEFLLTLPADSGHILCYIN
;
A
#
# COMPACT_ATOMS: atom_id res chain seq x y z
N MET A 1 0.37 -33.09 -12.06
CA MET A 1 -0.29 -31.80 -11.83
C MET A 1 -1.45 -31.71 -12.81
N HIS A 2 -2.69 -31.67 -12.32
CA HIS A 2 -3.87 -31.44 -13.16
C HIS A 2 -3.97 -29.95 -13.42
N PHE A 3 -3.94 -29.53 -14.69
CA PHE A 3 -4.23 -28.15 -15.07
C PHE A 3 -5.73 -27.97 -15.12
N THR A 4 -6.28 -27.13 -14.24
CA THR A 4 -7.68 -26.72 -14.30
C THR A 4 -7.77 -25.50 -15.21
N PRO A 5 -8.43 -25.60 -16.38
CA PRO A 5 -8.60 -24.45 -17.25
C PRO A 5 -9.41 -23.38 -16.52
N PHE A 6 -8.98 -22.12 -16.64
CA PHE A 6 -9.70 -20.97 -16.13
C PHE A 6 -10.07 -20.05 -17.30
N ILE A 7 -11.16 -19.31 -17.13
CA ILE A 7 -11.60 -18.30 -18.09
C ILE A 7 -11.32 -16.94 -17.45
N LEU A 8 -10.64 -16.06 -18.18
CA LEU A 8 -10.51 -14.67 -17.77
C LEU A 8 -11.81 -13.94 -18.09
N GLN A 9 -12.44 -13.36 -17.08
CA GLN A 9 -13.67 -12.60 -17.23
C GLN A 9 -13.50 -11.20 -16.63
N THR A 10 -13.94 -10.19 -17.38
CA THR A 10 -13.96 -8.81 -16.90
C THR A 10 -15.16 -8.62 -15.99
N LEU A 11 -14.91 -8.40 -14.69
CA LEU A 11 -15.95 -8.13 -13.70
C LEU A 11 -16.41 -6.67 -13.73
N ILE A 12 -15.48 -5.73 -13.95
CA ILE A 12 -15.76 -4.29 -13.97
C ILE A 12 -15.11 -3.67 -15.19
N SER A 13 -15.91 -3.01 -16.02
CA SER A 13 -15.44 -2.16 -17.10
C SER A 13 -15.69 -0.69 -16.74
N ASN A 14 -14.72 0.19 -16.99
CA ASN A 14 -14.86 1.64 -16.81
C ASN A 14 -15.27 2.03 -15.38
N VAL A 15 -14.44 1.72 -14.37
CA VAL A 15 -14.63 2.25 -13.01
C VAL A 15 -14.74 3.77 -13.12
N SER A 16 -15.90 4.33 -12.75
CA SER A 16 -16.12 5.78 -12.77
C SER A 16 -15.39 6.38 -11.59
N LEU A 17 -14.12 6.75 -11.81
CA LEU A 17 -13.27 7.32 -10.77
C LEU A 17 -13.50 8.82 -10.57
N ASP A 18 -13.95 9.52 -11.63
CA ASP A 18 -14.24 10.95 -11.57
C ASP A 18 -15.62 11.18 -10.95
N ASP A 19 -15.67 11.97 -9.88
CA ASP A 19 -16.92 12.60 -9.47
C ASP A 19 -17.26 13.66 -10.52
N ALA A 20 -18.45 13.58 -11.11
CA ALA A 20 -18.97 14.66 -11.95
C ALA A 20 -19.07 15.93 -11.10
N GLN A 21 -18.01 16.74 -11.10
CA GLN A 21 -18.03 18.08 -10.52
C GLN A 21 -18.99 18.94 -11.36
N ALA A 22 -20.28 18.92 -11.01
CA ALA A 22 -21.18 20.01 -11.32
C ALA A 22 -20.74 21.24 -10.51
N SER A 23 -19.63 21.86 -10.91
CA SER A 23 -19.28 23.20 -10.46
C SER A 23 -20.08 24.19 -11.31
N SER A 24 -21.15 24.71 -10.72
CA SER A 24 -21.84 25.89 -11.22
C SER A 24 -20.86 27.07 -11.22
N GLN A 25 -20.33 27.39 -12.39
CA GLN A 25 -19.58 28.63 -12.61
C GLN A 25 -20.53 29.82 -12.45
N SER A 26 -20.52 30.46 -11.29
CA SER A 26 -20.97 31.85 -11.17
C SER A 26 -19.77 32.76 -11.42
N ASN A 27 -19.74 33.35 -12.61
CA ASN A 27 -18.84 34.45 -12.95
C ASN A 27 -19.18 35.67 -12.10
N SER A 28 -18.20 36.21 -11.37
CA SER A 28 -18.10 37.66 -11.17
C SER A 28 -16.63 38.09 -10.99
N SER A 29 -16.20 38.88 -11.97
CA SER A 29 -14.95 39.64 -11.99
C SER A 29 -15.01 40.85 -11.08
N SER A 30 -13.90 41.23 -10.44
CA SER A 30 -13.42 42.62 -10.27
C SER A 30 -12.05 42.67 -9.54
N GLY A 31 -11.23 43.68 -9.85
CA GLY A 31 -9.82 43.89 -9.46
C GLY A 31 -9.54 43.98 -7.95
N THR A 32 -8.29 44.08 -7.47
CA THR A 32 -7.24 45.04 -7.89
C THR A 32 -5.85 44.55 -7.41
N ARG A 33 -4.82 44.96 -8.17
CA ARG A 33 -3.39 44.84 -7.82
C ARG A 33 -3.02 45.82 -6.71
N LEU A 34 -2.11 45.42 -5.81
CA LEU A 34 -1.06 46.15 -5.05
C LEU A 34 -0.39 45.05 -4.17
N GLY A 35 0.91 44.79 -4.10
CA GLY A 35 2.09 45.63 -4.20
C GLY A 35 2.73 45.77 -2.81
N TRP A 36 3.44 44.76 -2.28
CA TRP A 36 4.30 44.93 -1.08
C TRP A 36 5.61 44.13 -1.19
N VAL A 37 6.70 44.85 -0.90
CA VAL A 37 8.12 44.46 -0.99
C VAL A 37 8.66 43.97 0.36
N ASN A 38 9.43 42.88 0.29
CA ASN A 38 10.48 42.28 1.15
C ASN A 38 10.62 42.61 2.65
N ARG A 39 10.83 41.54 3.43
CA ARG A 39 11.88 41.49 4.46
C ARG A 39 12.45 40.09 4.63
N GLU A 40 13.77 39.97 4.53
CA GLU A 40 14.56 38.75 4.72
C GLU A 40 14.56 38.28 6.18
N SER A 41 14.51 36.96 6.39
CA SER A 41 15.27 36.31 7.44
C SER A 41 15.61 34.86 7.06
N ARG A 42 16.91 34.60 7.04
CA ARG A 42 17.54 33.29 6.88
C ARG A 42 17.17 32.39 8.06
N LEU A 43 16.99 31.09 7.83
CA LEU A 43 17.55 30.01 8.64
C LEU A 43 17.51 28.68 7.86
N ASN A 44 18.59 27.93 8.01
CA ASN A 44 18.90 26.61 7.43
C ASN A 44 17.76 25.58 7.57
N ALA A 45 17.43 24.90 6.48
CA ALA A 45 16.84 23.56 6.52
C ALA A 45 17.35 22.76 5.31
N GLY A 46 18.08 21.68 5.60
CA GLY A 46 18.70 20.82 4.62
C GLY A 46 17.68 20.22 3.65
N SER A 47 17.82 20.57 2.38
CA SER A 47 17.18 19.88 1.28
C SER A 47 17.73 18.47 1.18
N ARG A 48 16.95 17.42 1.53
CA ARG A 48 17.06 16.08 0.92
C ARG A 48 15.74 15.30 0.95
N LEU A 49 15.12 15.28 -0.24
CA LEU A 49 14.56 14.13 -0.95
C LEU A 49 13.60 13.23 -0.16
N ALA A 50 12.33 13.64 -0.09
CA ALA A 50 11.24 12.67 -0.12
C ALA A 50 11.25 12.03 -1.51
N SER A 51 11.22 10.70 -1.58
CA SER A 51 10.90 9.93 -2.80
C SER A 51 9.43 10.15 -3.14
N GLY A 52 9.11 11.38 -3.53
CA GLY A 52 7.83 11.81 -4.04
C GLY A 52 7.84 11.70 -5.56
N ILE A 53 6.84 10.99 -6.05
CA ILE A 53 6.40 10.85 -7.44
C ILE A 53 6.72 12.10 -8.28
N GLY A 54 7.39 11.89 -9.41
CA GLY A 54 7.67 12.95 -10.38
C GLY A 54 6.38 13.58 -10.90
N TRP A 55 6.19 14.86 -10.64
CA TRP A 55 5.18 15.68 -11.30
C TRP A 55 5.74 16.23 -12.61
N GLY A 56 5.36 15.59 -13.71
CA GLY A 56 5.50 16.10 -15.07
C GLY A 56 4.12 16.22 -15.74
N SER A 57 3.54 17.42 -15.70
CA SER A 57 2.40 17.97 -16.48
C SER A 57 1.21 17.07 -16.92
N LYS A 58 0.05 17.38 -16.31
CA LYS A 58 -1.35 17.31 -16.83
C LYS A 58 -1.86 15.98 -17.40
N ASP A 59 -2.33 15.13 -16.50
CA ASP A 59 -3.74 14.68 -16.53
C ASP A 59 -4.21 14.52 -15.08
N ASN A 60 -5.33 15.15 -14.71
CA ASN A 60 -5.91 15.10 -13.36
C ASN A 60 -6.63 13.76 -13.10
N LYS A 61 -6.25 12.71 -13.83
CA LYS A 61 -6.99 11.45 -13.87
C LYS A 61 -6.71 10.65 -12.62
N VAL A 62 -7.78 10.27 -11.92
CA VAL A 62 -7.70 9.35 -10.79
C VAL A 62 -7.32 7.96 -11.30
N THR A 63 -6.38 7.30 -10.62
CA THR A 63 -5.89 5.94 -10.93
C THR A 63 -6.26 4.97 -9.82
N VAL A 64 -6.29 3.68 -10.16
CA VAL A 64 -6.41 2.58 -9.18
C VAL A 64 -5.02 2.24 -8.67
N GLU A 65 -4.87 2.23 -7.35
CA GLU A 65 -3.57 2.11 -6.67
C GLU A 65 -3.47 0.82 -5.86
N SER A 66 -4.60 0.33 -5.34
CA SER A 66 -4.68 -0.95 -4.66
C SER A 66 -6.02 -1.63 -4.92
N VAL A 67 -6.04 -2.95 -4.92
CA VAL A 67 -7.23 -3.78 -5.12
C VAL A 67 -7.14 -4.98 -4.20
N GLU A 68 -8.21 -5.27 -3.49
CA GLU A 68 -8.35 -6.48 -2.66
C GLU A 68 -9.76 -7.06 -2.83
N ALA A 69 -9.88 -8.38 -2.69
CA ALA A 69 -11.15 -9.08 -2.83
C ALA A 69 -11.37 -10.06 -1.68
N TRP A 70 -12.60 -10.14 -1.19
CA TRP A 70 -13.01 -11.13 -0.21
C TRP A 70 -14.48 -11.51 -0.41
N GLU A 71 -14.73 -12.81 -0.58
CA GLU A 71 -16.04 -13.34 -1.00
C GLU A 71 -16.55 -12.63 -2.26
N ASN A 72 -17.77 -12.12 -2.21
CA ASN A 72 -18.43 -11.36 -3.26
C ASN A 72 -18.13 -9.85 -3.18
N ASN A 73 -17.08 -9.44 -2.47
CA ASN A 73 -16.72 -8.04 -2.28
C ASN A 73 -15.38 -7.72 -2.93
N LEU A 74 -15.33 -6.59 -3.63
CA LEU A 74 -14.11 -6.03 -4.23
C LEU A 74 -13.89 -4.62 -3.67
N TYR A 75 -12.69 -4.36 -3.17
CA TYR A 75 -12.28 -3.07 -2.62
C TYR A 75 -11.20 -2.46 -3.48
N ILE A 76 -11.42 -1.22 -3.93
CA ILE A 76 -10.53 -0.50 -4.84
C ILE A 76 -10.05 0.76 -4.13
N GLY A 77 -8.75 0.87 -3.90
CA GLY A 77 -8.09 2.09 -3.43
C GLY A 77 -7.63 2.96 -4.60
N THR A 78 -7.86 4.27 -4.49
CA THR A 78 -7.57 5.22 -5.57
C THR A 78 -6.45 6.20 -5.22
N SER A 79 -5.92 6.87 -6.25
CA SER A 79 -4.86 7.89 -6.13
C SER A 79 -5.32 9.19 -5.46
N ASP A 80 -6.62 9.40 -5.35
CA ASP A 80 -7.22 10.60 -4.75
C ASP A 80 -7.83 10.34 -3.37
N GLY A 81 -7.65 9.15 -2.80
CA GLY A 81 -7.94 8.88 -1.39
C GLY A 81 -9.30 8.27 -1.15
N HIS A 82 -9.86 7.62 -2.15
CA HIS A 82 -11.10 6.87 -2.02
C HIS A 82 -10.87 5.38 -1.87
N ILE A 83 -11.75 4.74 -1.10
CA ILE A 83 -12.01 3.31 -1.21
C ILE A 83 -13.38 3.16 -1.85
N ILE A 84 -13.43 2.43 -2.96
CA ILE A 84 -14.66 2.07 -3.65
C ILE A 84 -14.93 0.59 -3.39
N HIS A 85 -16.08 0.27 -2.81
CA HIS A 85 -16.51 -1.09 -2.51
C HIS A 85 -17.55 -1.51 -3.55
N TYR A 86 -17.29 -2.62 -4.23
CA TYR A 86 -18.19 -3.28 -5.15
C TYR A 86 -18.66 -4.62 -4.58
N GLY A 87 -19.94 -4.93 -4.78
CA GLY A 87 -20.49 -6.27 -4.64
C GLY A 87 -20.49 -6.98 -6.00
N VAL A 88 -20.23 -8.27 -6.02
CA VAL A 88 -20.20 -9.13 -7.20
C VAL A 88 -21.20 -10.26 -7.00
N GLU A 89 -22.29 -10.25 -7.77
CA GLU A 89 -23.31 -11.30 -7.73
C GLU A 89 -23.15 -12.28 -8.89
N ASP A 90 -23.12 -13.58 -8.56
CA ASP A 90 -23.22 -14.65 -9.55
C ASP A 90 -24.69 -14.78 -9.99
N GLN A 91 -24.93 -14.67 -11.30
CA GLN A 91 -26.26 -14.86 -11.87
C GLN A 91 -26.57 -16.37 -11.87
N ILE A 92 -27.40 -16.83 -10.92
CA ILE A 92 -27.68 -18.26 -10.65
C ILE A 92 -28.34 -19.03 -11.84
N SER A 93 -28.69 -18.37 -12.95
CA SER A 93 -29.69 -18.87 -13.90
C SER A 93 -29.24 -19.28 -15.31
N SER A 94 -27.95 -19.47 -15.60
CA SER A 94 -27.51 -20.25 -16.79
C SER A 94 -26.01 -20.55 -16.78
N GLU A 95 -25.60 -21.64 -17.43
CA GLU A 95 -24.20 -22.14 -17.56
C GLU A 95 -23.21 -21.14 -18.22
N ASN A 96 -23.69 -19.96 -18.64
CA ASN A 96 -22.95 -18.89 -19.32
C ASN A 96 -23.24 -17.49 -18.74
N SER A 97 -23.80 -17.40 -17.54
CA SER A 97 -24.19 -16.12 -16.96
C SER A 97 -22.96 -15.30 -16.55
N ILE A 98 -22.96 -14.01 -16.89
CA ILE A 98 -21.86 -13.10 -16.55
C ILE A 98 -22.13 -12.54 -15.15
N PRO A 99 -21.22 -12.68 -14.17
CA PRO A 99 -21.36 -12.08 -12.86
C PRO A 99 -21.55 -10.57 -13.00
N THR A 100 -22.48 -10.04 -12.21
CA THR A 100 -22.85 -8.62 -12.23
C THR A 100 -22.21 -7.92 -11.05
N SER A 101 -21.48 -6.84 -11.30
CA SER A 101 -20.92 -6.00 -10.24
C SER A 101 -21.76 -4.73 -10.03
N PHE A 102 -21.89 -4.29 -8.78
CA PHE A 102 -22.51 -3.01 -8.45
C PHE A 102 -21.72 -2.29 -7.34
N GLN A 103 -21.64 -0.97 -7.42
CA GLN A 103 -20.96 -0.18 -6.40
C GLN A 103 -21.83 -0.13 -5.13
N VAL A 104 -21.30 -0.62 -4.02
CA VAL A 104 -21.96 -0.64 -2.70
C VAL A 104 -21.71 0.68 -1.99
N SER A 105 -20.45 1.13 -1.93
CA SER A 105 -20.08 2.37 -1.24
C SER A 105 -18.83 3.01 -1.84
N LYS A 106 -18.64 4.30 -1.57
CA LYS A 106 -17.42 5.06 -1.86
C LYS A 106 -17.14 5.96 -0.66
N ILE A 107 -16.01 5.75 0.00
CA ILE A 107 -15.59 6.52 1.18
C ILE A 107 -14.30 7.29 0.88
N HIS A 108 -14.17 8.50 1.42
CA HIS A 108 -12.96 9.32 1.30
C HIS A 108 -12.19 9.30 2.63
N LEU A 109 -10.91 8.96 2.59
CA LEU A 109 -10.12 8.68 3.80
C LEU A 109 -9.46 9.91 4.44
N GLY A 110 -9.67 11.12 3.90
CA GLY A 110 -9.02 12.30 4.42
C GLY A 110 -9.45 13.59 3.73
N SER A 111 -8.51 14.51 3.57
CA SER A 111 -8.69 15.70 2.75
C SER A 111 -7.54 15.82 1.76
N GLY A 112 -7.88 16.23 0.55
CA GLY A 112 -6.93 16.35 -0.56
C GLY A 112 -6.60 15.00 -1.21
N LYS A 113 -5.65 15.03 -2.14
CA LYS A 113 -5.20 13.83 -2.85
C LYS A 113 -4.25 13.03 -1.95
N ARG A 114 -4.72 11.88 -1.48
CA ARG A 114 -3.95 10.93 -0.68
C ARG A 114 -4.03 9.58 -1.36
N ILE A 115 -2.91 8.93 -1.63
CA ILE A 115 -2.93 7.66 -2.34
C ILE A 115 -3.32 6.55 -1.36
N VAL A 116 -4.31 5.73 -1.72
CA VAL A 116 -4.61 4.47 -1.01
C VAL A 116 -3.64 3.40 -1.49
N GLU A 117 -2.46 3.37 -0.88
CA GLU A 117 -1.31 2.58 -1.30
C GLU A 117 -1.53 1.07 -1.13
N ARG A 118 -2.26 0.66 -0.09
CA ARG A 118 -2.50 -0.75 0.19
C ARG A 118 -3.77 -0.93 1.04
N ILE A 119 -4.56 -1.92 0.66
CA ILE A 119 -5.64 -2.49 1.47
C ILE A 119 -5.17 -3.88 1.86
N MET A 120 -5.42 -4.33 3.09
CA MET A 120 -5.15 -5.69 3.53
C MET A 120 -6.33 -6.19 4.35
N LEU A 121 -6.88 -7.33 3.95
CA LEU A 121 -8.08 -7.90 4.55
C LEU A 121 -7.70 -8.97 5.57
N PHE A 122 -8.39 -8.97 6.70
CA PHE A 122 -8.31 -10.00 7.75
C PHE A 122 -9.72 -10.54 8.03
N PRO A 123 -10.28 -11.37 7.13
CA PRO A 123 -11.62 -11.94 7.29
C PRO A 123 -11.83 -12.69 8.61
N GLN A 124 -10.79 -13.35 9.12
CA GLN A 124 -10.84 -14.14 10.35
C GLN A 124 -11.14 -13.32 11.62
N ILE A 125 -10.96 -11.99 11.54
CA ILE A 125 -11.36 -11.04 12.59
C ILE A 125 -12.30 -9.95 12.06
N SER A 126 -12.84 -10.12 10.85
CA SER A 126 -13.74 -9.18 10.16
C SER A 126 -13.18 -7.75 10.03
N LEU A 127 -11.86 -7.57 9.89
CA LEU A 127 -11.25 -6.24 9.77
C LEU A 127 -10.47 -6.07 8.46
N ALA A 128 -10.31 -4.83 8.04
CA ALA A 128 -9.38 -4.40 7.02
C ALA A 128 -8.41 -3.34 7.59
N VAL A 129 -7.18 -3.38 7.12
CA VAL A 129 -6.12 -2.40 7.43
C VAL A 129 -5.75 -1.69 6.14
N VAL A 130 -5.77 -0.36 6.15
CA VAL A 130 -5.55 0.45 4.95
C VAL A 130 -4.41 1.42 5.18
N LEU A 131 -3.43 1.42 4.28
CA LEU A 131 -2.36 2.42 4.20
C LEU A 131 -2.76 3.51 3.21
N CYS A 132 -2.91 4.73 3.72
CA CYS A 132 -3.22 5.92 2.92
C CYS A 132 -2.30 7.07 3.33
N ASP A 133 -1.46 7.54 2.40
CA ASP A 133 -0.53 8.67 2.60
C ASP A 133 0.24 8.57 3.94
N THR A 134 0.99 7.47 4.12
CA THR A 134 1.79 7.14 5.32
C THR A 134 1.02 6.90 6.62
N ALA A 135 -0.31 6.85 6.58
CA ALA A 135 -1.17 6.56 7.73
C ALA A 135 -1.87 5.21 7.57
N LEU A 136 -1.77 4.34 8.58
CA LEU A 136 -2.58 3.13 8.69
C LEU A 136 -3.84 3.40 9.49
N SER A 137 -4.99 3.04 8.93
CA SER A 137 -6.31 3.07 9.57
C SER A 137 -7.00 1.71 9.45
N PHE A 138 -8.00 1.49 10.32
CA PHE A 138 -8.66 0.20 10.51
C PHE A 138 -10.15 0.32 10.21
N TYR A 139 -10.70 -0.69 9.55
CA TYR A 139 -12.08 -0.71 9.07
C TYR A 139 -12.74 -2.06 9.33
N LEU A 140 -14.06 -2.07 9.51
CA LEU A 140 -14.87 -3.27 9.65
C LEU A 140 -15.28 -3.81 8.28
N LEU A 141 -15.14 -5.11 8.07
CA LEU A 141 -15.64 -5.83 6.89
C LEU A 141 -17.10 -6.25 7.06
N PRO A 142 -17.88 -6.35 5.95
CA PRO A 142 -17.49 -6.02 4.58
C PRO A 142 -17.67 -4.53 4.22
N ASN A 143 -18.29 -3.72 5.07
CA ASN A 143 -18.80 -2.40 4.70
C ASN A 143 -17.74 -1.28 4.68
N MET A 144 -16.50 -1.57 5.09
CA MET A 144 -15.41 -0.61 5.25
C MET A 144 -15.78 0.56 6.19
N GLU A 145 -16.50 0.27 7.28
CA GLU A 145 -16.79 1.28 8.31
C GLU A 145 -15.53 1.53 9.16
N GLN A 146 -15.13 2.79 9.32
CA GLN A 146 -13.92 3.11 10.07
C GLN A 146 -14.09 2.82 11.57
N LEU A 147 -13.14 2.10 12.14
CA LEU A 147 -13.15 1.76 13.56
C LEU A 147 -12.81 2.98 14.45
N PRO A 148 -13.34 3.03 15.69
CA PRO A 148 -13.05 4.12 16.62
C PRO A 148 -11.57 4.24 16.97
N THR A 149 -11.03 5.47 16.88
CA THR A 149 -9.60 5.74 17.12
C THR A 149 -9.14 5.51 18.57
N THR A 150 -10.08 5.36 19.51
CA THR A 150 -9.80 5.02 20.92
C THR A 150 -9.18 3.63 21.05
N ASN A 151 -9.69 2.66 20.28
CA ASN A 151 -9.22 1.27 20.29
C ASN A 151 -8.28 0.99 19.11
N PHE A 152 -8.47 1.72 18.00
CA PHE A 152 -7.72 1.54 16.75
C PHE A 152 -7.07 2.87 16.34
N PRO A 153 -6.01 3.29 17.05
CA PRO A 153 -5.34 4.55 16.76
C PRO A 153 -4.72 4.53 15.36
N VAL A 154 -4.85 5.65 14.64
CA VAL A 154 -4.19 5.81 13.33
C VAL A 154 -2.68 5.80 13.52
N ILE A 155 -1.99 4.86 12.86
CA ILE A 155 -0.53 4.72 12.94
C ILE A 155 0.10 5.56 11.83
N LYS A 156 0.85 6.61 12.19
CA LYS A 156 1.46 7.56 11.26
C LYS A 156 2.92 7.24 10.95
N GLY A 157 3.41 7.77 9.84
CA GLY A 157 4.83 7.66 9.42
C GLY A 157 5.19 6.26 8.96
N VAL A 158 4.21 5.53 8.44
CA VAL A 158 4.35 4.18 7.90
C VAL A 158 4.90 4.28 6.48
N THR A 159 5.93 3.50 6.16
CA THR A 159 6.53 3.44 4.83
C THR A 159 6.05 2.22 4.04
N CYS A 160 5.80 1.11 4.73
CA CYS A 160 5.11 -0.06 4.21
C CYS A 160 4.65 -0.93 5.39
N PHE A 161 3.83 -1.95 5.13
CA PHE A 161 3.48 -2.97 6.11
C PHE A 161 3.20 -4.32 5.43
N CYS A 162 3.31 -5.40 6.19
CA CYS A 162 3.01 -6.76 5.76
C CYS A 162 2.37 -7.58 6.89
N HIS A 163 1.68 -8.67 6.54
CA HIS A 163 1.27 -9.73 7.46
C HIS A 163 2.15 -10.95 7.23
N ASP A 164 2.14 -11.87 8.19
CA ASP A 164 2.78 -13.18 8.05
C ASP A 164 1.95 -14.08 7.15
N VAL A 165 2.48 -14.38 5.96
CA VAL A 165 1.81 -15.25 4.96
C VAL A 165 1.58 -16.66 5.51
N SER A 166 2.41 -17.16 6.42
CA SER A 166 2.19 -18.48 7.05
C SER A 166 0.96 -18.53 7.97
N MET A 167 0.49 -17.34 8.40
CA MET A 167 -0.66 -17.11 9.27
C MET A 167 -1.88 -16.56 8.51
N GLU A 168 -1.85 -16.56 7.17
CA GLU A 168 -2.99 -16.12 6.36
C GLU A 168 -4.25 -16.94 6.68
N GLY A 169 -5.37 -16.23 6.92
CA GLY A 169 -6.64 -16.82 7.35
C GLY A 169 -6.66 -17.44 8.75
N LYS A 170 -5.56 -17.35 9.52
CA LYS A 170 -5.43 -17.88 10.88
C LYS A 170 -5.39 -16.75 11.92
N ILE A 171 -5.61 -17.14 13.16
CA ILE A 171 -5.49 -16.30 14.35
C ILE A 171 -4.47 -16.91 15.31
N GLU A 172 -3.88 -16.05 16.13
CA GLU A 172 -3.07 -16.42 17.28
C GLU A 172 -3.93 -17.09 18.37
N GLU A 173 -3.29 -17.69 19.38
CA GLU A 173 -3.99 -18.36 20.49
C GLU A 173 -4.93 -17.42 21.27
N ASP A 174 -4.60 -16.12 21.33
CA ASP A 174 -5.42 -15.09 21.97
C ASP A 174 -6.54 -14.55 21.05
N GLY A 175 -6.62 -15.05 19.82
CA GLY A 175 -7.58 -14.64 18.79
C GLY A 175 -7.20 -13.38 18.04
N SER A 176 -5.96 -12.88 18.18
CA SER A 176 -5.46 -11.74 17.42
C SER A 176 -4.84 -12.12 16.08
N VAL A 177 -4.64 -11.13 15.23
CA VAL A 177 -3.74 -11.22 14.06
C VAL A 177 -2.59 -10.23 14.24
N LYS A 178 -1.42 -10.56 13.70
CA LYS A 178 -0.23 -9.70 13.79
C LYS A 178 0.15 -9.12 12.44
N ILE A 179 0.57 -7.86 12.47
CA ILE A 179 1.16 -7.18 11.32
C ILE A 179 2.51 -6.57 11.67
N CYS A 180 3.42 -6.59 10.69
CA CYS A 180 4.68 -5.86 10.75
C CYS A 180 4.52 -4.53 10.01
N VAL A 181 4.74 -3.44 10.74
CA VAL A 181 4.62 -2.07 10.26
C VAL A 181 6.00 -1.42 10.23
N MET A 182 6.46 -1.05 9.05
CA MET A 182 7.74 -0.40 8.85
C MET A 182 7.55 1.11 8.94
N LYS A 183 8.35 1.73 9.80
CA LYS A 183 8.56 3.17 9.88
C LYS A 183 10.01 3.46 9.55
N ARG A 184 10.33 4.73 9.31
CA ARG A 184 11.64 5.19 8.80
C ARG A 184 12.89 4.51 9.40
N ARG A 185 12.89 4.22 10.71
CA ARG A 185 14.02 3.56 11.38
C ARG A 185 13.66 2.36 12.25
N MET A 186 12.41 1.90 12.17
CA MET A 186 11.86 0.92 13.10
C MET A 186 10.90 -0.02 12.40
N ILE A 187 10.89 -1.28 12.82
CA ILE A 187 9.78 -2.21 12.59
C ILE A 187 8.98 -2.27 13.86
N HIS A 188 7.68 -2.11 13.76
CA HIS A 188 6.73 -2.28 14.86
C HIS A 188 5.85 -3.48 14.56
N ILE A 189 5.69 -4.37 15.54
CA ILE A 189 4.76 -5.49 15.47
C ILE A 189 3.51 -5.07 16.23
N TYR A 190 2.37 -5.03 15.54
CA TYR A 190 1.07 -4.76 16.13
C TYR A 190 0.24 -6.03 16.17
N SER A 191 -0.43 -6.26 17.30
CA SER A 191 -1.49 -7.25 17.45
C SER A 191 -2.85 -6.56 17.35
N ILE A 192 -3.75 -7.15 16.57
CA ILE A 192 -5.05 -6.61 16.22
C ILE A 192 -6.13 -7.63 16.57
N LYS A 193 -7.06 -7.22 17.43
CA LYS A 193 -8.29 -7.95 17.77
C LYS A 193 -9.41 -6.96 18.06
N ASP A 194 -9.77 -6.77 19.34
CA ASP A 194 -10.74 -5.77 19.81
C ASP A 194 -10.13 -4.35 19.90
N GLN A 195 -8.80 -4.29 19.83
CA GLN A 195 -7.99 -3.08 19.78
C GLN A 195 -6.69 -3.38 19.02
N CYS A 196 -6.01 -2.33 18.58
CA CYS A 196 -4.68 -2.44 17.98
C CYS A 196 -3.62 -2.05 19.02
N THR A 197 -2.78 -3.01 19.42
CA THR A 197 -1.71 -2.79 20.41
C THR A 197 -0.33 -3.09 19.83
N GLU A 198 0.64 -2.23 20.14
CA GLU A 198 2.04 -2.47 19.79
C GLU A 198 2.65 -3.48 20.77
N GLU A 199 3.17 -4.59 20.27
CA GLU A 199 3.80 -5.62 21.09
C GLU A 199 5.31 -5.44 21.19
N LYS A 200 5.94 -5.10 20.07
CA LYS A 200 7.39 -5.11 19.93
C LYS A 200 7.84 -4.09 18.90
N CYS A 201 9.03 -3.54 19.11
CA CYS A 201 9.73 -2.79 18.07
C CYS A 201 11.17 -3.28 17.90
N ILE A 202 11.68 -3.17 16.67
CA ILE A 202 13.03 -3.59 16.27
C ILE A 202 13.65 -2.46 15.46
N GLN A 203 14.94 -2.20 15.64
CA GLN A 203 15.67 -1.19 14.87
C GLN A 203 15.79 -1.61 13.41
N LEU A 204 15.57 -0.66 12.52
CA LEU A 204 15.72 -0.82 11.07
C LEU A 204 16.44 0.42 10.51
N PRO A 205 17.77 0.53 10.63
CA PRO A 205 18.50 1.78 10.40
C PRO A 205 18.22 2.48 9.06
N ASP A 206 18.03 1.70 8.00
CA ASP A 206 17.88 2.18 6.62
C ASP A 206 16.41 2.27 6.17
N GLY A 207 15.47 1.88 7.04
CA GLY A 207 14.05 1.80 6.72
C GLY A 207 13.73 0.69 5.72
N ALA A 208 12.49 0.71 5.23
CA ALA A 208 12.02 -0.18 4.17
C ALA A 208 10.95 0.51 3.33
N ILE A 209 10.97 0.29 2.02
CA ILE A 209 9.94 0.76 1.09
C ILE A 209 8.96 -0.36 0.69
N THR A 210 9.36 -1.63 0.88
CA THR A 210 8.50 -2.79 0.72
C THR A 210 9.00 -3.93 1.61
N ALA A 211 8.09 -4.82 2.02
CA ALA A 211 8.43 -6.05 2.73
C ALA A 211 7.36 -7.13 2.57
N CYS A 212 7.79 -8.37 2.80
CA CYS A 212 6.95 -9.55 2.99
C CYS A 212 7.44 -10.33 4.21
N GLN A 213 6.55 -11.07 4.85
CA GLN A 213 6.88 -11.91 6.00
C GLN A 213 6.42 -13.34 5.76
N TYR A 214 7.26 -14.29 6.14
CA TYR A 214 6.89 -15.70 6.32
C TYR A 214 7.47 -16.20 7.65
N GLY A 215 6.59 -16.59 8.56
CA GLY A 215 6.95 -16.99 9.91
C GLY A 215 7.76 -15.91 10.63
N GLN A 216 8.93 -16.29 11.14
CA GLN A 216 9.83 -15.37 11.83
C GLN A 216 10.65 -14.46 10.90
N PHE A 217 10.62 -14.69 9.59
CA PHE A 217 11.47 -13.99 8.63
C PHE A 217 10.73 -12.87 7.92
N VAL A 218 11.29 -11.66 7.94
CA VAL A 218 10.82 -10.53 7.16
C VAL A 218 11.86 -10.23 6.09
N CYS A 219 11.49 -10.43 4.83
CA CYS A 219 12.28 -9.98 3.69
C CYS A 219 11.81 -8.59 3.29
N LEU A 220 12.73 -7.63 3.21
CA LEU A 220 12.42 -6.24 2.91
C LEU A 220 13.44 -5.62 1.96
N ALA A 221 13.08 -4.47 1.39
CA ALA A 221 13.97 -3.64 0.60
C ALA A 221 13.95 -2.20 1.08
N ASP A 222 15.12 -1.58 1.15
CA ASP A 222 15.27 -0.14 1.44
C ASP A 222 15.28 0.68 0.14
N ASN A 223 16.22 1.62 -0.08
CA ASN A 223 16.35 2.30 -1.39
C ASN A 223 17.49 1.71 -2.23
N GLN A 224 18.22 0.72 -1.73
CA GLN A 224 19.48 0.26 -2.26
C GLN A 224 19.64 -1.27 -2.24
N ARG A 225 19.11 -1.96 -1.23
CA ARG A 225 19.39 -3.36 -0.94
C ARG A 225 18.17 -4.11 -0.41
N TYR A 226 18.12 -5.39 -0.75
CA TYR A 226 17.28 -6.37 -0.07
C TYR A 226 17.96 -6.84 1.22
N LYS A 227 17.16 -7.05 2.25
CA LYS A 227 17.59 -7.51 3.58
C LYS A 227 16.62 -8.54 4.12
N LEU A 228 17.14 -9.44 4.95
CA LEU A 228 16.37 -10.42 5.67
C LEU A 228 16.49 -10.14 7.17
N ILE A 229 15.36 -10.15 7.86
CA ILE A 229 15.30 -9.99 9.32
C ILE A 229 14.76 -11.25 9.92
N ASP A 230 15.51 -11.81 10.86
CA ASP A 230 14.99 -12.77 11.82
C ASP A 230 14.36 -12.00 13.00
N LEU A 231 13.02 -12.01 13.09
CA LEU A 231 12.28 -11.33 14.14
C LEU A 231 12.55 -11.92 15.53
N LYS A 232 12.88 -13.21 15.62
CA LYS A 232 13.15 -13.91 16.88
C LYS A 232 14.53 -13.53 17.41
N GLU A 233 15.56 -13.69 16.58
CA GLU A 233 16.94 -13.38 16.92
C GLU A 233 17.25 -11.88 16.84
N LYS A 234 16.34 -11.07 16.27
CA LYS A 234 16.51 -9.63 15.99
C LYS A 234 17.77 -9.35 15.16
N LYS A 235 18.09 -10.28 14.25
CA LYS A 235 19.25 -10.20 13.38
C LYS A 235 18.82 -9.66 12.02
N LEU A 236 19.52 -8.63 11.54
CA LEU A 236 19.39 -8.09 10.19
C LEU A 236 20.56 -8.60 9.35
N GLU A 237 20.27 -9.10 8.15
CA GLU A 237 21.24 -9.59 7.19
C GLU A 237 21.03 -8.92 5.83
N ASP A 238 22.08 -8.35 5.27
CA ASP A 238 22.07 -7.82 3.90
C ASP A 238 22.11 -8.99 2.92
N VAL A 239 21.14 -9.06 2.02
CA VAL A 239 21.04 -10.17 1.06
C VAL A 239 21.68 -9.80 -0.27
N MET A 240 21.22 -8.73 -0.92
CA MET A 240 21.79 -8.28 -2.20
C MET A 240 21.49 -6.81 -2.49
N PRO A 241 22.39 -6.08 -3.17
CA PRO A 241 22.11 -4.76 -3.72
C PRO A 241 21.24 -4.84 -4.98
N TYR A 242 20.42 -3.82 -5.22
CA TYR A 242 19.69 -3.63 -6.48
C TYR A 242 19.76 -2.19 -7.01
N ALA A 243 20.24 -1.22 -6.23
CA ALA A 243 20.60 0.08 -6.77
C ALA A 243 22.12 0.13 -6.94
N GLU A 244 22.60 0.07 -8.18
CA GLU A 244 24.00 0.38 -8.45
C GLU A 244 24.24 1.88 -8.29
N ASN A 245 25.40 2.25 -7.75
CA ASN A 245 25.83 3.64 -7.66
C ASN A 245 26.01 4.21 -9.07
N LYS A 246 24.93 4.72 -9.68
CA LYS A 246 24.97 5.41 -10.97
C LYS A 246 25.76 6.71 -10.78
N SER A 247 27.09 6.64 -10.97
CA SER A 247 27.97 7.80 -11.12
C SER A 247 27.68 8.59 -12.40
N ASP A 248 26.89 8.02 -13.31
CA ASP A 248 26.64 8.59 -14.63
C ASP A 248 25.29 9.32 -14.66
N ARG A 249 25.34 10.58 -14.22
CA ARG A 249 24.22 11.55 -14.16
C ARG A 249 23.62 11.97 -15.52
N ASN A 250 23.71 11.16 -16.56
CA ASN A 250 23.32 11.56 -17.92
C ASN A 250 22.19 10.73 -18.55
N SER A 251 21.52 9.82 -17.83
CA SER A 251 20.33 9.17 -18.36
C SER A 251 19.06 9.94 -17.98
N SER A 252 18.46 10.60 -18.97
CA SER A 252 17.26 11.44 -18.88
C SER A 252 15.96 10.67 -18.61
N LEU A 253 16.04 9.36 -18.31
CA LEU A 253 14.95 8.50 -17.89
C LEU A 253 15.36 7.80 -16.58
N ASN A 254 15.40 8.57 -15.49
CA ASN A 254 15.57 8.01 -14.14
C ASN A 254 14.24 7.40 -13.68
N GLU A 255 13.82 6.29 -14.30
CA GLU A 255 12.83 5.42 -13.67
C GLU A 255 13.45 4.87 -12.39
N VAL A 256 12.85 5.22 -11.26
CA VAL A 256 13.22 4.68 -9.96
C VAL A 256 12.73 3.23 -9.93
N PHE A 257 13.67 2.29 -9.86
CA PHE A 257 13.36 0.87 -9.72
C PHE A 257 12.52 0.65 -8.45
N LYS A 258 11.34 0.04 -8.60
CA LYS A 258 10.46 -0.32 -7.48
C LYS A 258 10.65 -1.80 -7.15
N PRO A 259 11.34 -2.15 -6.06
CA PRO A 259 11.51 -3.55 -5.69
C PRO A 259 10.15 -4.19 -5.37
N ILE A 260 10.01 -5.41 -5.82
CA ILE A 260 8.90 -6.32 -5.53
C ILE A 260 9.49 -7.54 -4.82
N ILE A 261 8.84 -7.91 -3.72
CA ILE A 261 9.13 -9.08 -2.89
C ILE A 261 7.84 -9.89 -2.84
N THR A 262 7.92 -11.21 -3.01
CA THR A 262 6.79 -12.10 -2.73
C THR A 262 7.27 -13.38 -2.09
N VAL A 263 6.43 -13.98 -1.26
CA VAL A 263 6.63 -15.34 -0.75
C VAL A 263 6.20 -16.33 -1.83
N ILE A 264 6.99 -17.38 -2.05
CA ILE A 264 6.69 -18.45 -3.02
C ILE A 264 6.66 -19.85 -2.41
N GLY A 265 7.06 -19.98 -1.14
CA GLY A 265 7.18 -21.23 -0.41
C GLY A 265 7.57 -20.97 1.04
N ASP A 266 7.87 -22.04 1.77
CA ASP A 266 8.16 -21.97 3.20
C ASP A 266 9.49 -21.25 3.46
N SER A 267 9.42 -20.01 3.95
CA SER A 267 10.58 -19.11 4.09
C SER A 267 11.27 -18.77 2.76
N GLU A 268 10.60 -19.02 1.63
CA GLU A 268 11.15 -18.81 0.30
C GLU A 268 10.64 -17.48 -0.28
N PHE A 269 11.57 -16.61 -0.66
CA PHE A 269 11.25 -15.29 -1.21
C PHE A 269 11.72 -15.14 -2.65
N LEU A 270 10.86 -14.57 -3.48
CA LEU A 270 11.16 -14.14 -4.83
C LEU A 270 11.35 -12.63 -4.85
N LEU A 271 12.51 -12.20 -5.31
CA LEU A 271 12.91 -10.80 -5.41
C LEU A 271 13.03 -10.37 -6.85
N THR A 272 12.59 -9.16 -7.17
CA THR A 272 12.83 -8.56 -8.49
C THR A 272 14.16 -7.82 -8.54
N LEU A 273 14.77 -7.77 -9.70
CA LEU A 273 16.00 -7.00 -9.93
C LEU A 273 15.83 -6.07 -11.14
N PRO A 274 16.61 -4.98 -11.22
CA PRO A 274 16.61 -4.08 -12.38
C PRO A 274 16.91 -4.83 -13.69
N ALA A 275 16.26 -4.45 -14.79
CA ALA A 275 16.38 -5.14 -16.07
C ALA A 275 17.82 -5.12 -16.64
N ASP A 276 18.61 -4.12 -16.29
CA ASP A 276 20.03 -3.99 -16.66
C ASP A 276 20.96 -4.93 -15.88
N SER A 277 20.49 -5.58 -14.82
CA SER A 277 21.29 -6.51 -13.99
C SER A 277 21.39 -7.94 -14.55
N GLY A 278 20.78 -8.23 -15.71
CA GLY A 278 20.87 -9.54 -16.39
C GLY A 278 20.09 -10.69 -15.74
N HIS A 279 19.57 -10.50 -14.52
CA HIS A 279 18.67 -11.39 -13.82
C HIS A 279 17.43 -10.58 -13.40
N ILE A 280 16.22 -11.08 -13.67
CA ILE A 280 14.98 -10.37 -13.30
C ILE A 280 14.49 -10.83 -11.93
N LEU A 281 14.88 -12.04 -11.50
CA LEU A 281 14.34 -12.72 -10.33
C LEU A 281 15.45 -13.42 -9.54
N CYS A 282 15.44 -13.28 -8.22
CA CYS A 282 16.32 -14.02 -7.30
C CYS A 282 15.52 -14.73 -6.20
N TYR A 283 15.96 -15.93 -5.86
CA TYR A 283 15.40 -16.80 -4.82
C TYR A 283 16.27 -16.75 -3.56
N ILE A 284 15.64 -16.58 -2.40
CA ILE A 284 16.30 -16.69 -1.09
C ILE A 284 15.64 -17.82 -0.31
N ASN A 285 16.49 -18.67 0.30
CA ASN A 285 16.14 -19.82 1.13
C ASN A 285 16.14 -19.46 2.62
#